data_AF-A0A6J7PNC1-F1
#
_entry.id   AF-A0A6J7PNC1-F1
#
_cell.length_a   1.000
_cell.length_b   1.000
_cell.length_c   1.000
_cell.angle_alpha   90.00
_cell.angle_beta   90.00
_cell.angle_gamma   90.00
#
_symmetry.space_group_name_H-M   'P 1'
#
loop_
_entity.id
_entity.type
_entity.pdbx_description
1 polymer ?
#
loop_
_entity_poly.entity_id
_entity_poly.type
_entity_poly.pdbx_seq_one_letter_code
_entity_poly.pdbx_strand_id
1 'polypeptide(L)' 'MKAVSSGSMNINDVVEAMRVEEQRALALITSLVNEGLLQRFGSMITLP' A
#
# COMPACT_ATOMS: atom_id res chain seq x y z
N MET A 1 -7.73 17.09 -12.43
CA MET A 1 -6.52 16.55 -11.78
C MET A 1 -6.87 16.25 -10.34
N LYS A 2 -6.96 14.97 -9.93
CA LYS A 2 -7.03 14.61 -8.52
C LYS A 2 -5.62 14.79 -7.95
N ALA A 3 -5.44 15.78 -7.09
CA ALA A 3 -4.23 15.87 -6.30
C ALA A 3 -4.04 14.54 -5.55
N VAL A 4 -2.84 13.98 -5.59
CA VAL A 4 -2.35 12.95 -4.66
C VAL A 4 -2.29 13.58 -3.26
N SER A 5 -3.46 13.87 -2.68
CA SER A 5 -3.61 14.83 -1.57
C SER A 5 -3.32 14.28 -0.19
N SER A 6 -2.77 13.08 -0.08
CA SER A 6 -2.34 12.47 1.17
C SER A 6 -1.46 11.30 0.78
N GLY A 7 -0.22 11.21 1.25
CA GLY A 7 0.68 10.07 0.94
C GLY A 7 0.16 8.69 1.37
N SER A 8 -1.07 8.63 1.90
CA SER A 8 -1.79 7.46 2.36
C SER A 8 -2.78 6.92 1.32
N MET A 9 -2.74 5.61 1.07
CA MET A 9 -3.66 4.86 0.21
C MET A 9 -4.28 3.69 0.97
N ASN A 10 -5.47 3.25 0.58
CA ASN A 10 -6.04 2.03 1.13
C ASN A 10 -5.28 0.81 0.58
N ILE A 11 -5.04 -0.19 1.43
CA ILE A 11 -4.38 -1.45 1.03
C ILE A 11 -5.14 -2.11 -0.11
N ASN A 12 -6.48 -2.12 -0.07
CA ASN A 12 -7.28 -2.76 -1.11
C ASN A 12 -7.12 -2.06 -2.46
N ASP A 13 -7.12 -0.72 -2.48
CA ASP A 13 -6.91 0.05 -3.70
C ASP A 13 -5.53 -0.24 -4.31
N VAL A 14 -4.52 -0.43 -3.45
CA VAL A 14 -3.14 -0.74 -3.86
C VAL A 14 -3.05 -2.17 -4.39
N VAL A 15 -3.68 -3.13 -3.71
CA VAL A 15 -3.76 -4.53 -4.15
C VAL A 15 -4.44 -4.62 -5.52
N GLU A 16 -5.57 -3.93 -5.71
CA GLU A 16 -6.26 -3.86 -7.01
C GLU A 16 -5.39 -3.23 -8.09
N ALA A 17 -4.67 -2.15 -7.76
CA ALA A 17 -3.80 -1.45 -8.71
C ALA A 17 -2.59 -2.29 -9.14
N MET A 18 -2.09 -3.19 -8.29
CA MET A 18 -0.92 -4.02 -8.60
C MET A 18 -1.18 -5.06 -9.69
N ARG A 19 -2.44 -5.39 -9.99
CA ARG A 19 -2.84 -6.41 -11.00
C ARG A 19 -2.12 -7.76 -10.81
N VAL A 20 -1.80 -8.11 -9.57
CA VAL A 20 -1.25 -9.40 -9.17
C VAL A 20 -2.25 -10.12 -8.27
N GLU A 21 -1.99 -11.39 -7.99
CA GLU A 21 -2.76 -12.15 -7.01
C GLU A 21 -2.77 -11.45 -5.65
N GLU A 22 -3.94 -11.39 -5.01
CA GLU A 22 -4.15 -10.69 -3.74
C GLU A 22 -3.15 -11.11 -2.66
N GLN A 23 -2.93 -12.42 -2.49
CA GLN A 23 -1.97 -12.94 -1.51
C GLN A 23 -0.55 -12.44 -1.77
N ARG A 24 -0.16 -12.34 -3.05
CA ARG A 24 1.15 -11.84 -3.45
C ARG A 24 1.28 -10.34 -3.24
N ALA A 25 0.23 -9.58 -3.53
CA ALA A 25 0.21 -8.14 -3.26
C ALA A 25 0.34 -7.85 -1.76
N LEU A 26 -0.41 -8.56 -0.92
CA LEU A 26 -0.35 -8.41 0.54
C LEU A 26 1.03 -8.79 1.10
N ALA A 27 1.65 -9.85 0.59
CA ALA A 27 3.01 -10.23 0.97
C ALA A 27 4.03 -9.13 0.60
N LEU A 28 3.95 -8.57 -0.61
CA LEU A 28 4.81 -7.48 -1.05
C LEU A 28 4.64 -6.21 -0.20
N ILE A 29 3.39 -5.80 0.07
CA ILE A 29 3.10 -4.65 0.94
C ILE A 29 3.69 -4.88 2.34
N THR A 30 3.57 -6.09 2.88
CA THR A 30 4.15 -6.45 4.18
C THR A 30 5.67 -6.36 4.16
N SER A 31 6.33 -6.84 3.10
CA SER A 31 7.78 -6.70 2.93
C SER A 31 8.20 -5.22 2.89
N LEU A 32 7.50 -4.40 2.11
CA LEU A 32 7.79 -2.96 2.02
C LEU A 32 7.60 -2.22 3.35
N VAL A 33 6.64 -2.65 4.16
CA VAL A 33 6.44 -2.12 5.53
C VAL A 33 7.59 -2.54 6.45
N ASN A 34 7.99 -3.81 6.39
CA ASN A 34 9.10 -4.33 7.21
C ASN A 34 10.45 -3.70 6.84
N GLU A 35 10.65 -3.35 5.57
CA GLU A 35 11.83 -2.62 5.09
C GLU A 35 11.78 -1.12 5.42
N GLY A 36 10.66 -0.63 5.99
CA GLY A 36 10.48 0.77 6.34
C GLY A 36 10.22 1.69 5.14
N LEU A 37 9.94 1.13 3.96
CA LEU A 37 9.60 1.87 2.74
C LEU A 37 8.15 2.35 2.74
N LEU A 38 7.30 1.69 3.53
CA LEU A 38 5.91 2.05 3.76
C LEU A 38 5.61 2.02 5.26
N GLN A 39 4.69 2.87 5.71
CA GLN A 39 4.11 2.78 7.04
C GLN A 39 2.67 2.31 6.92
N ARG A 40 2.29 1.30 7.70
CA ARG A 40 0.93 0.77 7.72
C ARG A 40 0.17 1.24 8.96
N PHE A 41 -0.99 1.84 8.74
CA PHE A 41 -1.93 2.27 9.77
C PHE A 41 -3.28 1.59 9.54
N GLY A 42 -3.47 0.41 10.12
CA GLY A 42 -4.67 -0.40 9.93
C GLY A 42 -4.84 -0.86 8.47
N SER A 43 -5.87 -0.34 7.79
CA SER A 43 -6.16 -0.57 6.37
C SER A 43 -5.50 0.44 5.41
N MET A 44 -4.78 1.43 5.95
CA MET A 44 -4.06 2.41 5.15
C MET A 44 -2.56 2.12 5.12
N ILE A 45 -1.93 2.39 3.99
CA ILE A 45 -0.48 2.46 3.83
C ILE A 45 -0.11 3.88 3.46
N THR A 46 0.95 4.42 4.04
CA THR A 46 1.51 5.71 3.66
C THR A 46 2.97 5.57 3.31
N LEU A 47 3.44 6.46 2.45
CA LEU A 47 4.87 6.71 2.33
C LEU A 47 5.37 7.42 3.62
N PRO A 48 6.54 7.05 4.14
CA PRO A 48 7.18 7.73 5.26
C PRO A 48 7.46 9.21 5.02
#